data_AF-A0A3M4SEL4-F1
#
_entry.id   AF-A0A3M4SEL4-F1
#
_cell.length_a   1.000
_cell.length_b   1.000
_cell.length_c   1.000
_cell.angle_alpha   90.00
_cell.angle_beta   90.00
_cell.angle_gamma   90.00
#
_symmetry.space_group_name_H-M   'P 1'
#
loop_
_entity.id
_entity.type
_entity.pdbx_description
1 polymer ?
#
loop_
_entity_poly.entity_id
_entity_poly.type
_entity_poly.pdbx_seq_one_letter_code
_entity_poly.pdbx_strand_id
1 'polypeptide(L)'
;MLWQRRLAELLRFGPLAIVVAVLVCLPWALAVHLQEPDYWRYFFWHEHIRRFAGDNAQHAQPWWFYLPLLIAACLPWALLLPATLKQAWQQKRQADTGFLLLWLVLPLAFLSLSKGKLPTYILPCLLPLALLMADALVEHLKQGHGTVLRVNGLLNAALTLLGLAALLYLQVKQPVYKDEPMHLLLAVIVLVGWTLTNALQGIRPLTFWAMPAVGSWLLIALLPAALPNDVVYNKTPDQFVARHQAALAASTHLLSNDLGAASALAWRLKRPDVALFNTWGELEYGLGYPDVQGREVRLQDIDVWMKKARSEGQVGVIMRGKSDEELQELERLPKDGQRYDEGNLAILIYEQSAP
;
A
#
# COMPACT_ATOMS: atom_id res chain seq x y z
N MET A 1 -7.31 3.52 31.81
CA MET A 1 -6.70 3.43 33.15
C MET A 1 -7.16 4.54 34.11
N LEU A 2 -7.03 5.83 33.76
CA LEU A 2 -7.52 6.96 34.59
C LEU A 2 -9.00 6.83 34.99
N TRP A 3 -9.88 6.66 33.99
CA TRP A 3 -11.32 6.52 34.21
C TRP A 3 -11.70 5.27 35.02
N GLN A 4 -10.91 4.19 34.91
CA GLN A 4 -11.11 2.94 35.67
C GLN A 4 -10.41 2.95 37.04
N ARG A 5 -9.78 4.07 37.44
CA ARG A 5 -9.00 4.20 38.68
C ARG A 5 -7.85 3.18 38.84
N ARG A 6 -7.32 2.64 37.75
CA ARG A 6 -6.21 1.65 37.70
C ARG A 6 -4.82 2.30 37.56
N LEU A 7 -4.60 3.48 38.14
CA LEU A 7 -3.34 4.21 38.01
C LEU A 7 -2.14 3.49 38.66
N ALA A 8 -2.38 2.77 39.75
CA ALA A 8 -1.34 2.02 40.43
C ALA A 8 -0.70 0.94 39.54
N GLU A 9 -1.48 0.33 38.64
CA GLU A 9 -0.97 -0.66 37.69
C GLU A 9 -0.06 -0.03 36.63
N LEU A 10 -0.43 1.15 36.13
CA LEU A 10 0.43 1.92 35.22
C LEU A 10 1.78 2.25 35.87
N LEU A 11 1.77 2.66 37.13
CA LEU A 11 3.01 2.99 37.85
C LEU A 11 3.84 1.74 38.19
N ARG A 12 3.20 0.59 38.41
CA ARG A 12 3.89 -0.67 38.73
C ARG A 12 4.49 -1.34 37.49
N PHE A 13 3.75 -1.40 36.39
CA PHE A 13 4.16 -2.11 35.18
C PHE A 13 4.71 -1.18 34.08
N GLY A 14 4.42 0.11 34.14
CA GLY A 14 4.91 1.12 33.19
C GLY A 14 6.44 1.20 33.14
N PRO A 15 7.16 1.24 34.27
CA PRO A 15 8.63 1.22 34.25
C PRO A 15 9.19 -0.03 33.57
N LEU A 16 8.59 -1.21 33.82
CA LEU A 16 8.99 -2.44 33.15
C LEU A 16 8.78 -2.35 31.64
N ALA A 17 7.63 -1.83 31.19
CA ALA A 17 7.36 -1.63 29.77
C ALA A 17 8.36 -0.66 29.11
N ILE A 18 8.73 0.43 29.80
CA ILE A 18 9.74 1.38 29.32
C ILE A 18 11.11 0.71 29.23
N VAL A 19 11.53 -0.04 30.25
CA VAL A 19 12.80 -0.77 30.24
C VAL A 19 12.85 -1.76 29.08
N VAL A 20 11.79 -2.54 28.88
CA VAL A 20 11.71 -3.47 27.74
C VAL A 20 11.77 -2.73 26.41
N ALA A 21 11.02 -1.63 26.24
CA ALA A 21 11.05 -0.83 25.02
C ALA A 21 12.44 -0.27 24.74
N VAL A 22 13.13 0.26 25.76
CA VAL A 22 14.50 0.77 25.63
C VAL A 22 15.45 -0.36 25.27
N LEU A 23 15.42 -1.49 25.97
CA LEU A 23 16.31 -2.62 25.68
C LEU A 23 16.14 -3.16 24.25
N VAL A 24 14.91 -3.14 23.73
CA VAL A 24 14.61 -3.60 22.36
C VAL A 24 15.01 -2.55 21.31
N CYS A 25 14.71 -1.28 21.53
CA CYS A 25 14.92 -0.21 20.53
C CYS A 25 16.34 0.37 20.54
N LEU A 26 17.00 0.42 21.70
CA LEU A 26 18.28 1.10 21.87
C LEU A 26 19.41 0.54 21.00
N PRO A 27 19.59 -0.77 20.80
CA PRO A 27 20.67 -1.29 19.97
C PRO A 27 20.61 -0.77 18.52
N TRP A 28 19.42 -0.77 17.92
CA TRP A 28 19.23 -0.25 16.57
C TRP A 28 19.38 1.28 16.53
N ALA A 29 18.82 1.99 17.53
CA ALA A 29 18.97 3.44 17.63
C ALA A 29 20.45 3.86 17.70
N LEU A 30 21.27 3.18 18.51
CA LEU A 30 22.70 3.43 18.59
C LEU A 30 23.41 3.12 17.27
N ALA A 31 23.07 2.00 16.61
CA ALA A 31 23.67 1.63 15.33
C ALA A 31 23.40 2.68 14.24
N VAL A 32 22.17 3.18 14.15
CA VAL A 32 21.80 4.24 13.19
C VAL A 32 22.50 5.56 13.53
N HIS A 33 22.53 5.95 14.81
CA HIS A 33 23.19 7.20 15.19
C HIS A 33 24.69 7.20 14.88
N LEU A 34 25.36 6.05 15.03
CA LEU A 34 26.78 5.90 14.71
C LEU A 34 27.07 5.92 13.21
N GLN A 35 26.12 5.48 12.37
CA GLN A 35 26.27 5.48 10.91
C GLN A 35 25.84 6.82 10.30
N GLU A 36 24.69 7.34 10.71
CA GLU A 36 24.05 8.54 10.15
C GLU A 36 23.53 9.45 11.29
N PRO A 37 24.39 10.31 11.88
CA PRO A 37 24.00 11.14 13.01
C PRO A 37 22.84 12.10 12.73
N ASP A 38 22.71 12.58 11.49
CA ASP A 38 21.64 13.50 11.05
C ASP A 38 20.27 12.81 10.89
N TYR A 39 20.24 11.47 10.89
CA TYR A 39 19.00 10.68 10.80
C TYR A 39 17.91 11.16 11.75
N TRP A 40 18.25 11.55 12.99
CA TRP A 40 17.26 11.98 13.99
C TRP A 40 16.54 13.27 13.62
N ARG A 41 17.25 14.19 12.97
CA ARG A 41 16.64 15.42 12.46
C ARG A 41 15.67 15.10 11.34
N TYR A 42 16.06 14.24 10.42
CA TYR A 42 15.17 13.77 9.36
C TYR A 42 13.95 13.02 9.95
N PHE A 43 14.18 12.00 10.75
CA PHE A 43 13.13 11.13 11.32
C PHE A 43 12.13 11.88 12.20
N PHE A 44 12.56 12.66 13.18
CA PHE A 44 11.62 13.35 14.07
C PHE A 44 11.02 14.61 13.44
N TRP A 45 11.82 15.42 12.76
CA TRP A 45 11.33 16.71 12.24
C TRP A 45 10.64 16.57 10.89
N HIS A 46 11.27 15.91 9.91
CA HIS A 46 10.70 15.78 8.58
C HIS A 46 9.60 14.71 8.56
N GLU A 47 9.91 13.51 9.04
CA GLU A 47 9.02 12.36 8.90
C GLU A 47 7.85 12.33 9.90
N HIS A 48 8.00 12.88 11.12
CA HIS A 48 6.89 12.94 12.08
C HIS A 48 6.21 14.31 12.10
N ILE A 49 6.95 15.38 12.42
CA ILE A 49 6.34 16.69 12.68
C ILE A 49 5.85 17.33 11.38
N ARG A 50 6.70 17.46 10.35
CA ARG A 50 6.32 18.09 9.08
C ARG A 50 5.29 17.26 8.31
N ARG A 51 5.39 15.92 8.27
CA ARG A 51 4.37 15.09 7.62
C ARG A 51 3.00 15.18 8.31
N PHE A 52 2.98 15.34 9.64
CA PHE A 52 1.72 15.49 10.38
C PHE A 52 1.11 16.89 10.26
N ALA A 53 1.91 17.95 10.45
CA ALA A 53 1.45 19.32 10.65
C ALA A 53 1.81 20.31 9.52
N GLY A 54 2.71 19.95 8.60
CA GLY A 54 3.21 20.85 7.55
C GLY A 54 2.21 21.05 6.40
N ASP A 55 2.30 22.21 5.76
CA ASP A 55 1.42 22.59 4.64
C ASP A 55 1.72 21.83 3.35
N ASN A 56 2.96 21.36 3.16
CA ASN A 56 3.40 20.53 2.03
C ASN A 56 3.27 19.03 2.32
N ALA A 57 2.20 18.60 2.98
CA ALA A 57 2.02 17.19 3.29
C ALA A 57 1.78 16.38 2.01
N GLN A 58 2.65 15.39 1.77
CA GLN A 58 2.42 14.36 0.75
C GLN A 58 1.08 13.66 1.04
N HIS A 59 0.24 13.50 0.02
CA HIS A 59 -1.11 12.92 0.11
C HIS A 59 -2.08 13.69 1.03
N ALA A 60 -2.22 15.01 0.81
CA ALA A 60 -3.23 15.81 1.48
C ALA A 60 -4.65 15.27 1.19
N GLN A 61 -5.39 14.97 2.25
CA GLN A 61 -6.73 14.37 2.19
C GLN A 61 -7.66 15.00 3.25
N PRO A 62 -8.98 15.02 3.02
CA PRO A 62 -9.92 15.61 3.97
C PRO A 62 -9.94 14.88 5.31
N TRP A 63 -10.42 15.54 6.37
CA TRP A 63 -10.45 14.96 7.73
C TRP A 63 -11.32 13.70 7.85
N TRP A 64 -12.34 13.57 6.98
CA TRP A 64 -13.25 12.42 6.92
C TRP A 64 -12.72 11.26 6.06
N PHE A 65 -11.51 11.36 5.49
CA PHE A 65 -10.90 10.37 4.58
C PHE A 65 -11.00 8.92 5.06
N TYR A 66 -10.84 8.69 6.37
CA TYR A 66 -10.87 7.35 6.96
C TYR A 66 -12.27 6.75 7.16
N LEU A 67 -13.34 7.55 7.12
CA LEU A 67 -14.71 7.05 7.30
C LEU A 67 -15.14 6.06 6.21
N PRO A 68 -15.04 6.36 4.89
CA PRO A 68 -15.36 5.37 3.86
C PRO A 68 -14.43 4.16 3.90
N LEU A 69 -13.16 4.35 4.30
CA LEU A 69 -12.19 3.25 4.44
C LEU A 69 -12.58 2.28 5.56
N LEU A 70 -13.12 2.76 6.69
CA LEU A 70 -13.67 1.88 7.73
C LEU A 70 -14.83 1.05 7.21
N ILE A 71 -15.74 1.65 6.45
CA ILE A 71 -16.89 0.93 5.88
C ILE A 71 -16.40 -0.15 4.93
N ALA A 72 -15.45 0.18 4.04
CA ALA A 72 -14.84 -0.78 3.12
C ALA A 72 -14.12 -1.91 3.86
N ALA A 73 -13.36 -1.60 4.91
CA ALA A 73 -12.66 -2.59 5.73
C ALA A 73 -13.60 -3.51 6.52
N CYS A 74 -14.86 -3.09 6.74
CA CYS A 74 -15.89 -3.93 7.36
C CYS A 74 -16.56 -4.89 6.38
N LEU A 75 -16.35 -4.76 5.07
CA LEU A 75 -16.89 -5.72 4.11
C LEU A 75 -16.34 -7.13 4.40
N PRO A 76 -17.17 -8.18 4.33
CA PRO A 76 -18.57 -8.19 3.90
C PRO A 76 -19.60 -7.78 4.99
N TRP A 77 -19.25 -7.58 6.25
CA TRP A 77 -20.24 -7.26 7.31
C TRP A 77 -20.52 -5.77 7.51
N ALA A 78 -20.40 -4.95 6.47
CA ALA A 78 -20.52 -3.49 6.58
C ALA A 78 -21.86 -3.01 7.16
N LEU A 79 -22.98 -3.69 6.89
CA LEU A 79 -24.29 -3.30 7.47
C LEU A 79 -24.43 -3.61 8.96
N LEU A 80 -23.52 -4.40 9.54
CA LEU A 80 -23.47 -4.62 10.99
C LEU A 80 -22.83 -3.42 11.72
N LEU A 81 -22.09 -2.56 11.00
CA LEU A 81 -21.34 -1.45 11.58
C LEU A 81 -22.22 -0.47 12.38
N PRO A 82 -23.39 0.02 11.89
CA PRO A 82 -24.24 0.93 12.66
C PRO A 82 -24.77 0.29 13.95
N ALA A 83 -25.17 -0.98 13.88
CA ALA A 83 -25.64 -1.73 15.05
C ALA A 83 -24.51 -1.90 16.08
N THR A 84 -23.31 -2.21 15.61
CA THR A 84 -22.09 -2.35 16.42
C THR A 84 -21.77 -1.05 17.16
N LEU A 85 -21.72 0.08 16.45
CA LEU A 85 -21.41 1.38 17.06
C LEU A 85 -22.47 1.80 18.08
N LYS A 86 -23.75 1.53 17.79
CA LYS A 86 -24.86 1.80 18.73
C LYS A 86 -24.71 0.96 20.01
N GLN A 87 -24.49 -0.35 19.87
CA GLN A 87 -24.29 -1.26 21.00
C GLN A 87 -23.07 -0.85 21.83
N ALA A 88 -21.93 -0.63 21.17
CA ALA A 88 -20.70 -0.22 21.83
C ALA A 88 -20.90 1.09 22.60
N TRP A 89 -21.58 2.08 22.02
CA TRP A 89 -21.87 3.35 22.69
C TRP A 89 -22.78 3.21 23.92
N GLN A 90 -23.78 2.32 23.84
CA GLN A 90 -24.66 2.02 24.97
C GLN A 90 -23.89 1.33 26.10
N GLN A 91 -22.99 0.41 25.74
CA GLN A 91 -22.18 -0.39 26.66
C GLN A 91 -20.85 0.28 27.04
N LYS A 92 -20.58 1.51 26.61
CA LYS A 92 -19.28 2.21 26.84
C LYS A 92 -18.82 2.30 28.29
N ARG A 93 -19.74 2.11 29.26
CA ARG A 93 -19.43 2.09 30.70
C ARG A 93 -18.79 0.78 31.17
N GLN A 94 -18.94 -0.30 30.40
CA GLN A 94 -18.23 -1.55 30.63
C GLN A 94 -16.74 -1.36 30.30
N ALA A 95 -15.88 -1.93 31.13
CA ALA A 95 -14.44 -1.69 31.06
C ALA A 95 -13.85 -2.09 29.70
N ASP A 96 -14.24 -3.25 29.19
CA ASP A 96 -13.69 -3.83 27.95
C ASP A 96 -14.19 -3.08 26.72
N THR A 97 -15.51 -2.86 26.60
CA THR A 97 -16.11 -2.10 25.50
C THR A 97 -15.63 -0.65 25.48
N GLY A 98 -15.53 -0.01 26.65
CA GLY A 98 -14.98 1.34 26.77
C GLY A 98 -13.52 1.41 26.34
N PHE A 99 -12.71 0.39 26.65
CA PHE A 99 -11.33 0.30 26.18
C PHE A 99 -11.26 0.14 24.65
N LEU A 100 -12.04 -0.78 24.07
CA LEU A 100 -12.08 -0.97 22.61
C LEU A 100 -12.56 0.28 21.86
N LEU A 101 -13.54 1.01 22.41
CA LEU A 101 -13.98 2.28 21.85
C LEU A 101 -12.87 3.34 21.87
N LEU A 102 -12.12 3.44 22.98
CA LEU A 102 -11.00 4.38 23.06
C LEU A 102 -9.87 3.99 22.11
N TRP A 103 -9.60 2.69 21.98
CA TRP A 103 -8.61 2.16 21.03
C TRP A 103 -9.03 2.39 19.57
N LEU A 104 -10.33 2.35 19.27
CA LEU A 104 -10.82 2.71 17.94
C LEU A 104 -10.77 4.23 17.71
N VAL A 105 -11.32 5.03 18.62
CA VAL A 105 -11.59 6.46 18.39
C VAL A 105 -10.33 7.32 18.51
N LEU A 106 -9.42 7.03 19.45
CA LEU A 106 -8.26 7.92 19.67
C LEU A 106 -7.28 7.91 18.49
N PRO A 107 -6.81 6.75 17.98
CA PRO A 107 -5.93 6.74 16.81
C PRO A 107 -6.67 7.23 15.56
N LEU A 108 -7.93 6.87 15.38
CA LEU A 108 -8.74 7.35 14.25
C LEU A 108 -8.83 8.88 14.24
N ALA A 109 -9.16 9.49 15.37
CA ALA A 109 -9.25 10.95 15.48
C ALA A 109 -7.89 11.61 15.25
N PHE A 110 -6.82 11.07 15.86
CA PHE A 110 -5.46 11.58 15.67
C PHE A 110 -5.02 11.54 14.20
N LEU A 111 -5.22 10.41 13.53
CA LEU A 111 -4.88 10.23 12.11
C LEU A 111 -5.77 11.07 11.19
N SER A 112 -7.06 11.22 11.51
CA SER A 112 -7.98 12.09 10.78
C SER A 112 -7.56 13.56 10.81
N LEU A 113 -6.91 14.00 11.89
CA LEU A 113 -6.38 15.36 12.04
C LEU A 113 -5.04 15.59 11.32
N SER A 114 -4.30 14.51 10.97
CA SER A 114 -3.06 14.60 10.19
C SER A 114 -3.30 15.21 8.82
N LYS A 115 -2.37 16.03 8.32
CA LYS A 115 -2.44 16.58 6.95
C LYS A 115 -2.18 15.51 5.89
N GLY A 116 -1.07 14.76 6.03
CA GLY A 116 -0.74 13.63 5.16
C GLY A 116 -1.47 12.37 5.59
N LYS A 117 -2.16 11.70 4.66
CA LYS A 117 -2.94 10.48 4.94
C LYS A 117 -2.68 9.39 3.91
N LEU A 118 -2.35 8.21 4.39
CA LEU A 118 -2.33 6.97 3.59
C LEU A 118 -3.47 6.04 4.02
N PRO A 119 -4.08 5.27 3.09
CA PRO A 119 -5.15 4.33 3.42
C PRO A 119 -4.77 3.32 4.50
N THR A 120 -3.51 2.87 4.49
CA THR A 120 -2.99 1.83 5.40
C THR A 120 -2.82 2.29 6.85
N TYR A 121 -2.81 3.61 7.13
CA TYR A 121 -2.64 4.11 8.49
C TYR A 121 -3.80 3.72 9.42
N ILE A 122 -4.95 3.36 8.88
CA ILE A 122 -6.12 2.96 9.66
C ILE A 122 -6.04 1.54 10.22
N LEU A 123 -5.08 0.71 9.76
CA LEU A 123 -4.98 -0.71 10.15
C LEU A 123 -5.04 -0.95 11.68
N PRO A 124 -4.40 -0.15 12.55
CA PRO A 124 -4.49 -0.33 14.00
C PRO A 124 -5.92 -0.17 14.56
N CYS A 125 -6.80 0.55 13.87
CA CYS A 125 -8.20 0.73 14.25
C CYS A 125 -9.08 -0.47 13.89
N LEU A 126 -8.63 -1.34 12.98
CA LEU A 126 -9.45 -2.45 12.49
C LEU A 126 -9.60 -3.56 13.53
N LEU A 127 -8.58 -3.80 14.35
CA LEU A 127 -8.64 -4.82 15.40
C LEU A 127 -9.71 -4.52 16.48
N PRO A 128 -9.73 -3.35 17.14
CA PRO A 128 -10.78 -3.06 18.10
C PRO A 128 -12.16 -3.03 17.46
N LEU A 129 -12.27 -2.58 16.20
CA LEU A 129 -13.53 -2.61 15.46
C LEU A 129 -14.02 -4.04 15.21
N ALA A 130 -13.14 -4.95 14.78
CA ALA A 130 -13.47 -6.35 14.57
C ALA A 130 -13.96 -7.04 15.85
N LEU A 131 -13.34 -6.74 17.00
CA LEU A 131 -13.77 -7.26 18.30
C LEU A 131 -15.16 -6.74 18.70
N LEU A 132 -15.43 -5.45 18.50
CA LEU A 132 -16.76 -4.86 18.74
C LEU A 132 -17.82 -5.46 17.81
N MET A 133 -17.48 -5.65 16.53
CA MET A 133 -18.38 -6.26 15.55
C MET A 133 -18.65 -7.74 15.87
N ALA A 134 -17.66 -8.47 16.39
CA ALA A 134 -17.82 -9.85 16.82
C ALA A 134 -18.78 -9.95 18.01
N ASP A 135 -18.65 -9.08 19.01
CA ASP A 135 -19.58 -9.01 20.14
C ASP A 135 -21.02 -8.71 19.68
N ALA A 136 -21.18 -7.70 18.80
CA ALA A 136 -22.48 -7.37 18.23
C ALA A 136 -23.09 -8.52 17.40
N LEU A 137 -22.27 -9.22 16.62
CA LEU A 137 -22.68 -10.38 15.83
C LEU A 137 -23.19 -11.51 16.73
N VAL A 138 -22.43 -11.87 17.76
CA VAL A 138 -22.79 -12.95 18.70
C VAL A 138 -24.09 -12.64 19.41
N GLU A 139 -24.31 -11.38 19.82
CA GLU A 139 -25.56 -10.98 20.47
C GLU A 139 -26.76 -11.08 19.53
N HIS A 140 -26.62 -10.67 18.27
CA HIS A 140 -27.68 -10.83 17.27
C HIS A 140 -28.02 -12.30 17.01
N LEU A 141 -27.01 -13.18 16.97
CA LEU A 141 -27.23 -14.61 16.80
C LEU A 141 -27.96 -15.23 18.00
N LYS A 142 -27.56 -14.88 19.23
CA LYS A 142 -28.23 -15.34 20.46
C LYS A 142 -29.69 -14.92 20.54
N GLN A 143 -30.00 -13.69 20.12
CA GLN A 143 -31.36 -13.15 20.10
C GLN A 143 -32.20 -13.64 18.91
N GLY A 144 -31.60 -14.38 17.97
CA GLY A 144 -32.28 -14.81 16.74
C GLY A 144 -32.55 -13.68 15.74
N HIS A 145 -31.91 -12.51 15.91
CA HIS A 145 -32.09 -11.33 15.07
C HIS A 145 -31.29 -11.42 13.76
N GLY A 146 -31.80 -12.20 12.80
CA GLY A 146 -31.14 -12.44 11.51
C GLY A 146 -31.34 -11.34 10.45
N THR A 147 -32.19 -10.33 10.67
CA THR A 147 -32.59 -9.37 9.62
C THR A 147 -31.41 -8.58 9.07
N VAL A 148 -30.54 -8.04 9.93
CA VAL A 148 -29.36 -7.27 9.51
C VAL A 148 -28.42 -8.14 8.67
N LEU A 149 -28.15 -9.37 9.10
CA LEU A 149 -27.31 -10.33 8.39
C LEU A 149 -27.90 -10.74 7.04
N ARG A 150 -29.23 -10.91 6.99
CA ARG A 150 -29.94 -11.21 5.74
C ARG A 150 -29.78 -10.08 4.74
N VAL A 151 -30.08 -8.84 5.14
CA VAL A 151 -29.96 -7.67 4.25
C VAL A 151 -28.50 -7.48 3.82
N ASN A 152 -27.56 -7.68 4.74
CA ASN A 152 -26.12 -7.61 4.46
C ASN A 152 -25.69 -8.62 3.38
N GLY A 153 -26.03 -9.89 3.58
CA GLY A 153 -25.69 -10.95 2.63
C GLY A 153 -26.33 -10.75 1.26
N LEU A 154 -27.62 -10.36 1.21
CA LEU A 154 -28.30 -10.09 -0.05
C LEU A 154 -27.73 -8.86 -0.78
N LEU A 155 -27.42 -7.79 -0.05
CA LEU A 155 -26.83 -6.59 -0.63
C LEU A 155 -25.45 -6.90 -1.22
N ASN A 156 -24.58 -7.58 -0.47
CA ASN A 156 -23.26 -7.96 -0.97
C ASN A 156 -23.37 -8.87 -2.19
N ALA A 157 -24.24 -9.87 -2.16
CA ALA A 157 -24.46 -10.77 -3.30
C ALA A 157 -24.93 -10.00 -4.53
N ALA A 158 -25.84 -9.03 -4.37
CA ALA A 158 -26.29 -8.18 -5.47
C ALA A 158 -25.14 -7.31 -6.02
N LEU A 159 -24.37 -6.66 -5.14
CA LEU A 159 -23.24 -5.81 -5.53
C LEU A 159 -22.15 -6.62 -6.25
N THR A 160 -21.80 -7.82 -5.77
CA THR A 160 -20.79 -8.66 -6.42
C THR A 160 -21.30 -9.28 -7.72
N LEU A 161 -22.59 -9.60 -7.81
CA LEU A 161 -23.21 -10.02 -9.07
C LEU A 161 -23.19 -8.90 -10.11
N LEU A 162 -23.49 -7.66 -9.71
CA LEU A 162 -23.34 -6.48 -10.56
C LEU A 162 -21.87 -6.27 -10.98
N GLY A 163 -20.92 -6.45 -10.06
CA GLY A 163 -19.48 -6.41 -10.35
C GLY A 163 -19.05 -7.48 -11.36
N LEU A 164 -19.57 -8.70 -11.24
CA LEU A 164 -19.36 -9.78 -12.21
C LEU A 164 -19.94 -9.44 -13.58
N ALA A 165 -21.17 -8.94 -13.62
CA ALA A 165 -21.80 -8.50 -14.88
C ALA A 165 -21.01 -7.36 -15.54
N ALA A 166 -20.55 -6.38 -14.75
CA ALA A 166 -19.71 -5.29 -15.21
C ALA A 166 -18.37 -5.79 -15.75
N LEU A 167 -17.71 -6.72 -15.05
CA LEU A 167 -16.47 -7.35 -15.52
C LEU A 167 -16.67 -8.05 -16.87
N LEU A 168 -17.72 -8.87 -17.01
CA LEU A 168 -18.00 -9.56 -18.26
C LEU A 168 -18.37 -8.59 -19.39
N TYR A 169 -19.14 -7.54 -19.09
CA TYR A 169 -19.47 -6.49 -20.04
C TYR A 169 -18.23 -5.74 -20.53
N LEU A 170 -17.36 -5.31 -19.60
CA LEU A 170 -16.09 -4.66 -19.91
C LEU A 170 -15.21 -5.60 -20.72
N GLN A 171 -15.10 -6.87 -20.34
CA GLN A 171 -14.30 -7.84 -21.08
C GLN A 171 -14.74 -8.01 -22.55
N VAL A 172 -16.03 -7.86 -22.84
CA VAL A 172 -16.57 -7.91 -24.21
C VAL A 172 -16.36 -6.59 -24.97
N LYS A 173 -16.48 -5.43 -24.30
CA LYS A 173 -16.43 -4.10 -24.95
C LYS A 173 -15.02 -3.52 -25.04
N GLN A 174 -14.23 -3.70 -24.00
CA GLN A 174 -12.86 -3.23 -23.84
C GLN A 174 -12.09 -4.27 -22.99
N PRO A 175 -11.50 -5.30 -23.62
CA PRO A 175 -10.92 -6.42 -22.90
C PRO A 175 -9.83 -5.94 -21.94
N VAL A 176 -10.08 -6.15 -20.64
CA VAL A 176 -9.15 -5.83 -19.56
C VAL A 176 -8.12 -6.95 -19.42
N TYR A 177 -8.55 -8.21 -19.59
CA TYR A 177 -7.69 -9.38 -19.64
C TYR A 177 -7.43 -9.74 -21.10
N LYS A 178 -6.25 -9.44 -21.62
CA LYS A 178 -5.87 -9.74 -23.02
C LYS A 178 -5.00 -10.98 -23.04
N ASP A 179 -5.45 -12.05 -23.70
CA ASP A 179 -4.76 -13.34 -23.76
C ASP A 179 -4.40 -13.95 -22.38
N GLU A 180 -5.20 -13.61 -21.36
CA GLU A 180 -5.02 -14.02 -19.96
C GLU A 180 -6.23 -14.82 -19.42
N PRO A 181 -6.58 -15.98 -20.04
CA PRO A 181 -7.79 -16.72 -19.66
C PRO A 181 -7.74 -17.22 -18.21
N MET A 182 -6.56 -17.52 -17.66
CA MET A 182 -6.41 -17.98 -16.29
C MET A 182 -6.67 -16.87 -15.27
N HIS A 183 -6.16 -15.66 -15.48
CA HIS A 183 -6.40 -14.53 -14.57
C HIS A 183 -7.88 -14.15 -14.56
N LEU A 184 -8.50 -14.09 -15.74
CA LEU A 184 -9.93 -13.84 -15.88
C LEU A 184 -10.76 -14.94 -15.17
N LEU A 185 -10.41 -16.21 -15.35
CA LEU A 185 -11.08 -17.32 -14.66
C LEU A 185 -10.99 -17.19 -13.15
N LEU A 186 -9.80 -16.86 -12.61
CA LEU A 186 -9.62 -16.64 -11.17
C LEU A 186 -10.46 -15.46 -10.67
N ALA A 187 -10.52 -14.35 -11.41
CA ALA A 187 -11.36 -13.21 -11.07
C ALA A 187 -12.85 -13.58 -11.03
N VAL A 188 -13.32 -14.38 -12.00
CA VAL A 188 -14.70 -14.90 -12.02
C VAL A 188 -14.94 -15.85 -10.84
N ILE A 189 -14.03 -16.77 -10.53
CA ILE A 189 -14.13 -17.68 -9.37
C ILE A 189 -14.27 -16.88 -8.08
N VAL A 190 -13.46 -15.84 -7.89
CA VAL A 190 -13.53 -14.94 -6.73
C VAL A 190 -14.91 -14.28 -6.63
N LEU A 191 -15.39 -13.66 -7.71
CA LEU A 191 -16.68 -12.95 -7.71
C LEU A 191 -17.86 -13.89 -7.51
N VAL A 192 -17.85 -15.07 -8.13
CA VAL A 192 -18.87 -16.10 -7.95
C VAL A 192 -18.83 -16.64 -6.53
N GLY A 193 -17.65 -17.00 -6.00
CA GLY A 193 -17.48 -17.48 -4.64
C GLY A 193 -17.96 -16.46 -3.60
N TRP A 194 -17.62 -15.19 -3.78
CA TRP A 194 -18.10 -14.10 -2.92
C TRP A 194 -19.63 -13.94 -3.00
N THR A 195 -20.20 -14.00 -4.21
CA THR A 195 -21.65 -13.92 -4.42
C THR A 195 -22.39 -15.06 -3.73
N LEU A 196 -21.94 -16.31 -3.93
CA LEU A 196 -22.57 -17.50 -3.35
C LEU A 196 -22.51 -17.48 -1.82
N THR A 197 -21.35 -17.20 -1.25
CA THR A 197 -21.16 -17.18 0.21
C THR A 197 -22.00 -16.10 0.90
N ASN A 198 -22.14 -14.92 0.28
CA ASN A 198 -22.99 -13.85 0.79
C ASN A 198 -24.49 -14.14 0.56
N ALA A 199 -24.87 -14.76 -0.57
CA ALA A 199 -26.24 -15.18 -0.82
C ALA A 199 -26.69 -16.25 0.19
N LEU A 200 -25.82 -17.20 0.56
CA LEU A 200 -26.10 -18.18 1.61
C LEU A 200 -26.39 -17.51 2.96
N GLN A 201 -25.61 -16.50 3.36
CA GLN A 201 -25.91 -15.67 4.53
C GLN A 201 -27.26 -14.95 4.36
N GLY A 202 -27.55 -14.40 3.19
CA GLY A 202 -28.83 -13.75 2.89
C GLY A 202 -30.03 -14.68 3.12
N ILE A 203 -29.98 -15.90 2.58
CA ILE A 203 -31.09 -16.87 2.60
C ILE A 203 -31.29 -17.43 4.01
N ARG A 204 -30.21 -17.90 4.66
CA ARG A 204 -30.26 -18.47 6.02
C ARG A 204 -29.27 -17.76 6.96
N PRO A 205 -29.59 -16.53 7.42
CA PRO A 205 -28.65 -15.68 8.14
C PRO A 205 -28.14 -16.27 9.45
N LEU A 206 -28.97 -17.03 10.17
CA LEU A 206 -28.58 -17.64 11.45
C LEU A 206 -27.78 -18.94 11.29
N THR A 207 -27.89 -19.60 10.14
CA THR A 207 -27.17 -20.86 9.85
C THR A 207 -25.84 -20.59 9.13
N PHE A 208 -25.85 -19.69 8.15
CA PHE A 208 -24.71 -19.38 7.29
C PHE A 208 -24.08 -18.02 7.61
N TRP A 209 -24.18 -17.57 8.87
CA TRP A 209 -23.64 -16.29 9.32
C TRP A 209 -22.16 -16.11 9.01
N ALA A 210 -21.38 -17.20 9.06
CA ALA A 210 -19.94 -17.22 8.85
C ALA A 210 -19.52 -17.37 7.37
N MET A 211 -20.43 -17.74 6.46
CA MET A 211 -20.06 -18.03 5.07
C MET A 211 -19.33 -16.88 4.36
N PRO A 212 -19.65 -15.59 4.58
CA PRO A 212 -18.89 -14.51 3.94
C PRO A 212 -17.40 -14.51 4.28
N ALA A 213 -16.97 -15.09 5.41
CA ALA A 213 -15.55 -15.27 5.73
C ALA A 213 -14.83 -16.19 4.73
N VAL A 214 -15.52 -17.21 4.23
CA VAL A 214 -15.00 -18.11 3.19
C VAL A 214 -14.85 -17.36 1.86
N GLY A 215 -15.81 -16.50 1.52
CA GLY A 215 -15.71 -15.61 0.37
C GLY A 215 -14.53 -14.64 0.48
N SER A 216 -14.33 -14.05 1.66
CA SER A 216 -13.18 -13.19 1.95
C SER A 216 -11.85 -13.93 1.86
N TRP A 217 -11.78 -15.16 2.37
CA TRP A 217 -10.59 -16.00 2.25
C TRP A 217 -10.26 -16.32 0.78
N LEU A 218 -11.28 -16.67 -0.03
CA LEU A 218 -11.10 -16.90 -1.47
C LEU A 218 -10.57 -15.66 -2.20
N LEU A 219 -11.11 -14.47 -1.89
CA LEU A 219 -10.57 -13.21 -2.43
C LEU A 219 -9.10 -13.05 -2.06
N ILE A 220 -8.75 -13.16 -0.77
CA ILE A 220 -7.37 -12.95 -0.31
C ILE A 220 -6.41 -13.94 -0.97
N ALA A 221 -6.81 -15.21 -1.10
CA ALA A 221 -5.99 -16.26 -1.68
C ALA A 221 -5.77 -16.11 -3.19
N LEU A 222 -6.79 -15.66 -3.93
CA LEU A 222 -6.77 -15.69 -5.40
C LEU A 222 -6.58 -14.31 -6.05
N LEU A 223 -6.92 -13.22 -5.37
CA LEU A 223 -6.85 -11.87 -5.95
C LEU A 223 -5.48 -11.53 -6.53
N PRO A 224 -4.33 -11.79 -5.85
CA PRO A 224 -3.02 -11.45 -6.42
C PRO A 224 -2.74 -12.14 -7.76
N ALA A 225 -3.18 -13.39 -7.93
CA ALA A 225 -3.03 -14.16 -9.16
C ALA A 225 -4.15 -13.88 -10.20
N ALA A 226 -5.25 -13.26 -9.77
CA ALA A 226 -6.35 -12.86 -10.63
C ALA A 226 -6.15 -11.46 -11.24
N LEU A 227 -5.17 -10.67 -10.78
CA LEU A 227 -4.94 -9.32 -11.30
C LEU A 227 -4.47 -9.38 -12.77
N PRO A 228 -4.94 -8.47 -13.65
CA PRO A 228 -4.43 -8.37 -15.02
C PRO A 228 -2.94 -8.06 -15.04
N ASN A 229 -2.21 -8.57 -16.04
CA ASN A 229 -0.78 -8.26 -16.20
C ASN A 229 -0.53 -6.76 -16.33
N ASP A 230 -1.39 -6.02 -17.04
CA ASP A 230 -1.30 -4.57 -17.16
C ASP A 230 -1.29 -3.88 -15.77
N VAL A 231 -1.93 -4.45 -14.75
CA VAL A 231 -1.90 -3.91 -13.38
C VAL A 231 -0.61 -4.33 -12.67
N VAL A 232 -0.24 -5.61 -12.78
CA VAL A 232 0.92 -6.19 -12.10
C VAL A 232 2.22 -5.57 -12.61
N TYR A 233 2.43 -5.56 -13.92
CA TYR A 233 3.66 -5.08 -14.56
C TYR A 233 3.89 -3.58 -14.33
N ASN A 234 2.82 -2.80 -14.22
CA ASN A 234 2.89 -1.38 -13.89
C ASN A 234 3.31 -1.08 -12.44
N LYS A 235 3.34 -2.09 -11.58
CA LYS A 235 3.58 -1.95 -10.14
C LYS A 235 4.71 -2.82 -9.61
N THR A 236 5.29 -3.69 -10.44
CA THR A 236 6.30 -4.68 -10.03
C THR A 236 7.55 -4.65 -10.91
N PRO A 237 8.35 -3.55 -10.88
CA PRO A 237 9.56 -3.42 -11.70
C PRO A 237 10.60 -4.51 -11.43
N ASP A 238 10.57 -5.12 -10.25
CA ASP A 238 11.50 -6.17 -9.82
C ASP A 238 11.53 -7.39 -10.76
N GLN A 239 10.38 -7.86 -11.24
CA GLN A 239 10.32 -9.01 -12.16
C GLN A 239 10.83 -8.64 -13.55
N PHE A 240 10.54 -7.42 -13.99
CA PHE A 240 11.02 -6.91 -15.27
C PHE A 240 12.55 -6.79 -15.29
N VAL A 241 13.13 -6.25 -14.21
CA VAL A 241 14.59 -6.21 -13.99
C VAL A 241 15.18 -7.61 -13.91
N ALA A 242 14.56 -8.54 -13.19
CA ALA A 242 15.07 -9.90 -13.03
C ALA A 242 15.21 -10.64 -14.37
N ARG A 243 14.26 -10.47 -15.29
CA ARG A 243 14.32 -11.09 -16.64
C ARG A 243 15.44 -10.52 -17.51
N HIS A 244 15.82 -9.26 -17.30
CA HIS A 244 16.88 -8.57 -18.05
C HIS A 244 18.17 -8.38 -17.23
N GLN A 245 18.30 -9.09 -16.10
CA GLN A 245 19.36 -8.87 -15.13
C GLN A 245 20.75 -9.06 -15.75
N ALA A 246 20.92 -10.03 -16.65
CA ALA A 246 22.21 -10.29 -17.29
C ALA A 246 22.69 -9.09 -18.14
N ALA A 247 21.80 -8.48 -18.92
CA ALA A 247 22.11 -7.31 -19.73
C ALA A 247 22.35 -6.08 -18.85
N LEU A 248 21.48 -5.85 -17.87
CA LEU A 248 21.61 -4.73 -16.93
C LEU A 248 22.87 -4.83 -16.04
N ALA A 249 23.31 -6.05 -15.69
CA ALA A 249 24.52 -6.27 -14.91
C ALA A 249 25.80 -5.98 -15.71
N ALA A 250 25.76 -6.07 -17.04
CA ALA A 250 26.88 -5.71 -17.91
C ALA A 250 27.03 -4.19 -18.08
N SER A 251 26.00 -3.42 -17.73
CA SER A 251 26.02 -1.97 -17.84
C SER A 251 26.97 -1.34 -16.81
N THR A 252 27.82 -0.43 -17.27
CA THR A 252 28.75 0.34 -16.42
C THR A 252 27.99 1.42 -15.66
N HIS A 253 27.01 2.07 -16.28
CA HIS A 253 26.16 3.07 -15.63
C HIS A 253 24.69 2.65 -15.63
N LEU A 254 23.98 3.04 -14.58
CA LEU A 254 22.56 2.78 -14.41
C LEU A 254 21.80 4.11 -14.26
N LEU A 255 20.60 4.19 -14.82
CA LEU A 255 19.75 5.38 -14.71
C LEU A 255 18.27 4.99 -14.58
N SER A 256 17.52 5.75 -13.78
CA SER A 256 16.08 5.61 -13.68
C SER A 256 15.37 6.90 -13.29
N ASN A 257 14.15 7.10 -13.80
CA ASN A 257 13.24 8.19 -13.42
C ASN A 257 12.14 7.77 -12.43
N ASP A 258 12.22 6.55 -11.88
CA ASP A 258 11.26 6.05 -10.89
C ASP A 258 11.99 5.43 -9.71
N LEU A 259 11.62 5.84 -8.50
CA LEU A 259 12.26 5.36 -7.26
C LEU A 259 12.08 3.85 -7.04
N GLY A 260 10.92 3.30 -7.41
CA GLY A 260 10.66 1.87 -7.30
C GLY A 260 11.53 1.07 -8.26
N ALA A 261 11.66 1.53 -9.49
CA ALA A 261 12.51 0.91 -10.51
C ALA A 261 14.01 1.06 -10.18
N ALA A 262 14.45 2.23 -9.71
CA ALA A 262 15.81 2.45 -9.21
C ALA A 262 16.14 1.50 -8.04
N SER A 263 15.22 1.35 -7.09
CA SER A 263 15.38 0.43 -5.95
C SER A 263 15.45 -1.03 -6.40
N ALA A 264 14.64 -1.43 -7.38
CA ALA A 264 14.66 -2.77 -7.95
C ALA A 264 16.00 -3.07 -8.66
N LEU A 265 16.52 -2.12 -9.45
CA LEU A 265 17.86 -2.22 -10.04
C LEU A 265 18.92 -2.40 -8.97
N ALA A 266 18.94 -1.50 -7.98
CA ALA A 266 19.96 -1.51 -6.94
C ALA A 266 19.97 -2.83 -6.16
N TRP A 267 18.78 -3.33 -5.80
CA TRP A 267 18.60 -4.60 -5.11
C TRP A 267 19.07 -5.81 -5.95
N ARG A 268 18.58 -5.92 -7.20
CA ARG A 268 18.85 -7.08 -8.06
C ARG A 268 20.31 -7.14 -8.51
N LEU A 269 20.90 -5.99 -8.79
CA LEU A 269 22.29 -5.88 -9.25
C LEU A 269 23.28 -5.76 -8.09
N LYS A 270 22.79 -5.60 -6.85
CA LYS A 270 23.60 -5.33 -5.65
C LYS A 270 24.52 -4.13 -5.83
N ARG A 271 23.98 -3.07 -6.44
CA ARG A 271 24.71 -1.87 -6.86
C ARG A 271 24.00 -0.60 -6.38
N PRO A 272 24.64 0.27 -5.59
CA PRO A 272 23.99 1.47 -5.07
C PRO A 272 24.04 2.67 -6.03
N ASP A 273 24.68 2.53 -7.18
CA ASP A 273 25.04 3.62 -8.10
C ASP A 273 24.07 3.76 -9.27
N VAL A 274 22.78 3.92 -8.95
CA VAL A 274 21.74 4.27 -9.92
C VAL A 274 21.60 5.78 -9.98
N ALA A 275 21.81 6.36 -11.16
CA ALA A 275 21.54 7.77 -11.41
C ALA A 275 20.04 8.05 -11.46
N LEU A 276 19.62 9.16 -10.87
CA LEU A 276 18.22 9.53 -10.69
C LEU A 276 17.87 10.61 -11.69
N PHE A 277 17.11 10.23 -12.71
CA PHE A 277 16.72 11.13 -13.77
C PHE A 277 15.42 11.84 -13.41
N ASN A 278 15.48 13.16 -13.34
CA ASN A 278 14.35 14.02 -13.07
C ASN A 278 13.52 13.62 -11.81
N THR A 279 14.16 13.03 -10.80
CA THR A 279 13.51 12.45 -9.63
C THR A 279 14.05 13.06 -8.34
N TRP A 280 13.21 13.82 -7.62
CA TRP A 280 13.59 14.49 -6.36
C TRP A 280 12.74 14.11 -5.16
N GLY A 281 11.41 14.16 -5.28
CA GLY A 281 10.43 14.08 -4.19
C GLY A 281 10.92 13.51 -2.86
N GLU A 282 10.92 12.18 -2.71
CA GLU A 282 11.31 11.52 -1.45
C GLU A 282 12.81 11.55 -1.14
N LEU A 283 13.65 11.83 -2.13
CA LEU A 283 15.11 11.85 -2.03
C LEU A 283 15.69 13.25 -1.84
N GLU A 284 14.88 14.31 -1.88
CA GLU A 284 15.34 15.70 -1.81
C GLU A 284 16.25 15.95 -0.61
N TYR A 285 15.91 15.36 0.54
CA TYR A 285 16.72 15.49 1.75
C TYR A 285 18.10 14.84 1.59
N GLY A 286 18.15 13.62 1.04
CA GLY A 286 19.40 12.88 0.86
C GLY A 286 20.26 13.43 -0.25
N LEU A 287 19.67 13.85 -1.38
CA LEU A 287 20.37 14.46 -2.52
C LEU A 287 21.05 15.80 -2.16
N GLY A 288 20.66 16.41 -1.03
CA GLY A 288 21.33 17.59 -0.49
C GLY A 288 22.71 17.31 0.11
N TYR A 289 23.11 16.05 0.30
CA TYR A 289 24.40 15.74 0.91
C TYR A 289 25.56 15.88 -0.09
N PRO A 290 26.75 16.33 0.35
CA PRO A 290 27.90 16.52 -0.54
C PRO A 290 28.40 15.26 -1.24
N ASP A 291 28.28 14.09 -0.60
CA ASP A 291 28.81 12.80 -1.06
C ASP A 291 27.96 12.12 -2.14
N VAL A 292 26.71 12.56 -2.34
CA VAL A 292 25.81 12.07 -3.39
C VAL A 292 25.61 13.06 -4.54
N GLN A 293 26.33 14.19 -4.52
CA GLN A 293 26.30 15.16 -5.61
C GLN A 293 26.74 14.50 -6.93
N GLY A 294 25.93 14.67 -7.97
CA GLY A 294 26.16 14.07 -9.30
C GLY A 294 25.44 12.74 -9.54
N ARG A 295 24.70 12.21 -8.56
CA ARG A 295 23.73 11.11 -8.80
C ARG A 295 22.45 11.60 -9.48
N GLU A 296 22.13 12.88 -9.33
CA GLU A 296 21.01 13.54 -9.99
C GLU A 296 21.34 13.85 -11.46
N VAL A 297 20.40 13.56 -12.35
CA VAL A 297 20.46 13.95 -13.75
C VAL A 297 19.21 14.75 -14.08
N ARG A 298 19.39 16.00 -14.53
CA ARG A 298 18.29 16.87 -14.94
C ARG A 298 17.92 16.65 -16.40
N LEU A 299 16.68 16.98 -16.75
CA LEU A 299 16.20 16.93 -18.14
C LEU A 299 17.12 17.67 -19.13
N GLN A 300 17.65 18.82 -18.73
CA GLN A 300 18.55 19.62 -19.56
C GLN A 300 19.98 19.03 -19.70
N ASP A 301 20.40 18.21 -18.73
CA ASP A 301 21.77 17.70 -18.63
C ASP A 301 21.89 16.24 -19.12
N ILE A 302 20.77 15.61 -19.47
CA ILE A 302 20.71 14.19 -19.87
C ILE A 302 21.56 13.88 -21.10
N ASP A 303 21.62 14.77 -22.08
CA ASP A 303 22.40 14.55 -23.30
C ASP A 303 23.91 14.50 -22.99
N VAL A 304 24.35 15.41 -22.10
CA VAL A 304 25.74 15.49 -21.64
C VAL A 304 26.07 14.26 -20.80
N TRP A 305 25.17 13.88 -19.90
CA TRP A 305 25.32 12.70 -19.06
C TRP A 305 25.40 11.41 -19.89
N MET A 306 24.47 11.21 -20.83
CA MET A 306 24.43 10.04 -21.71
C MET A 306 25.69 9.95 -22.57
N LYS A 307 26.17 11.08 -23.12
CA LYS A 307 27.40 11.11 -23.91
C LYS A 307 28.61 10.65 -23.09
N LYS A 308 28.73 11.14 -21.85
CA LYS A 308 29.80 10.75 -20.93
C LYS A 308 29.68 9.27 -20.53
N ALA A 309 28.53 8.86 -20.03
CA ALA A 309 28.29 7.50 -19.56
C ALA A 309 28.53 6.46 -20.67
N ARG A 310 28.08 6.74 -21.90
CA ARG A 310 28.32 5.86 -23.05
C ARG A 310 29.77 5.82 -23.52
N SER A 311 30.59 6.83 -23.23
CA SER A 311 32.02 6.77 -23.52
C SER A 311 32.77 5.87 -22.54
N GLU A 312 32.29 5.82 -21.29
CA GLU A 312 32.88 5.03 -20.19
C GLU A 312 32.46 3.56 -20.25
N GLY A 313 31.26 3.24 -20.77
CA GLY A 313 30.83 1.86 -20.98
C GLY A 313 29.37 1.74 -21.42
N GLN A 314 28.81 0.53 -21.31
CA GLN A 314 27.40 0.29 -21.60
C GLN A 314 26.50 1.00 -20.56
N VAL A 315 25.36 1.54 -20.98
CA VAL A 315 24.40 2.23 -20.09
C VAL A 315 23.08 1.46 -20.05
N GLY A 316 22.68 1.08 -18.85
CA GLY A 316 21.41 0.42 -18.57
C GLY A 316 20.42 1.40 -17.98
N VAL A 317 19.25 1.53 -18.59
CA VAL A 317 18.22 2.48 -18.16
C VAL A 317 16.93 1.72 -17.89
N ILE A 318 16.25 2.05 -16.80
CA ILE A 318 14.85 1.67 -16.59
C ILE A 318 14.02 2.91 -16.30
N MET A 319 12.97 3.11 -17.07
CA MET A 319 12.12 4.28 -16.92
C MET A 319 10.65 3.91 -16.84
N ARG A 320 9.89 4.73 -16.12
CA ARG A 320 8.44 4.75 -16.20
C ARG A 320 8.02 5.83 -17.21
N GLY A 321 7.06 5.50 -18.06
CA GLY A 321 6.48 6.34 -19.10
C GLY A 321 4.97 6.36 -19.01
N LYS A 322 4.41 6.88 -17.91
CA LYS A 322 2.96 6.90 -17.68
C LYS A 322 2.35 8.29 -17.88
N SER A 323 3.00 9.34 -17.39
CA SER A 323 2.56 10.73 -17.58
C SER A 323 3.15 11.35 -18.85
N ASP A 324 2.57 12.44 -19.34
CA ASP A 324 3.11 13.18 -20.49
C ASP A 324 4.55 13.67 -20.22
N GLU A 325 4.86 14.05 -18.98
CA GLU A 325 6.21 14.43 -18.55
C GLU A 325 7.19 13.25 -18.61
N GLU A 326 6.80 12.09 -18.07
CA GLU A 326 7.61 10.86 -18.10
C GLU A 326 7.82 10.33 -19.53
N LEU A 327 6.84 10.54 -20.42
CA LEU A 327 6.97 10.23 -21.84
C LEU A 327 7.94 11.18 -22.54
N GLN A 328 7.91 12.48 -22.24
CA GLN A 328 8.88 13.44 -22.76
C GLN A 328 10.30 13.10 -22.30
N GLU A 329 10.48 12.67 -21.06
CA GLU A 329 11.75 12.18 -20.53
C GLU A 329 12.27 10.98 -21.34
N LEU A 330 11.42 9.99 -21.62
CA LEU A 330 11.76 8.83 -22.45
C LEU A 330 12.13 9.23 -23.88
N GLU A 331 11.40 10.19 -24.46
CA GLU A 331 11.66 10.69 -25.81
C GLU A 331 12.98 11.46 -25.93
N ARG A 332 13.47 12.01 -24.81
CA ARG A 332 14.75 12.71 -24.77
C ARG A 332 15.95 11.77 -24.86
N LEU A 333 15.78 10.51 -24.49
CA LEU A 333 16.86 9.53 -24.58
C LEU A 333 17.19 9.16 -26.04
N PRO A 334 18.45 8.75 -26.31
CA PRO A 334 18.83 8.25 -27.63
C PRO A 334 17.94 7.06 -28.07
N LYS A 335 17.69 6.94 -29.37
CA LYS A 335 16.82 5.90 -29.95
C LYS A 335 17.57 4.68 -30.48
N ASP A 336 18.89 4.66 -30.35
CA ASP A 336 19.81 3.65 -30.89
C ASP A 336 20.09 2.48 -29.91
N GLY A 337 19.42 2.45 -28.76
CA GLY A 337 19.54 1.37 -27.76
C GLY A 337 18.57 0.22 -27.99
N GLN A 338 18.90 -0.95 -27.43
CA GLN A 338 17.94 -2.06 -27.33
C GLN A 338 16.84 -1.67 -26.34
N ARG A 339 15.58 -1.80 -26.74
CA ARG A 339 14.41 -1.41 -25.94
C ARG A 339 13.54 -2.63 -25.64
N TYR A 340 13.18 -2.77 -24.36
CA TYR A 340 12.19 -3.71 -23.88
C TYR A 340 11.10 -2.92 -23.16
N ASP A 341 9.83 -3.22 -23.42
CA ASP A 341 8.69 -2.54 -22.79
C ASP A 341 7.85 -3.56 -22.01
N GLU A 342 7.41 -3.18 -20.81
CA GLU A 342 6.47 -3.96 -20.00
C GLU A 342 5.52 -3.03 -19.25
N GLY A 343 4.26 -2.96 -19.70
CA GLY A 343 3.31 -1.96 -19.21
C GLY A 343 3.80 -0.53 -19.51
N ASN A 344 3.91 0.28 -18.46
CA ASN A 344 4.40 1.65 -18.49
C ASN A 344 5.90 1.71 -18.15
N LEU A 345 6.60 0.58 -18.05
CA LEU A 345 8.03 0.53 -17.81
C LEU A 345 8.76 0.19 -19.11
N ALA A 346 9.93 0.81 -19.31
CA ALA A 346 10.82 0.52 -20.40
C ALA A 346 12.24 0.29 -19.87
N ILE A 347 12.88 -0.80 -20.30
CA ILE A 347 14.32 -1.00 -20.15
C ILE A 347 15.00 -0.64 -21.47
N LEU A 348 16.03 0.20 -21.41
CA LEU A 348 16.85 0.58 -22.54
C LEU A 348 18.31 0.22 -22.25
N ILE A 349 18.96 -0.47 -23.18
CA ILE A 349 20.39 -0.82 -23.09
C ILE A 349 21.12 -0.13 -24.23
N TYR A 350 22.06 0.74 -23.88
CA TYR A 350 22.89 1.47 -24.84
C TYR A 350 24.31 0.95 -24.82
N GLU A 351 24.79 0.52 -25.97
CA GLU A 351 26.18 0.10 -26.11
C GLU A 351 27.16 1.28 -25.96
N GLN A 352 28.39 0.94 -25.57
CA GLN A 352 29.48 1.89 -25.49
C GLN A 352 29.69 2.58 -26.84
N SER A 353 29.79 3.90 -26.83
CA SER A 353 30.11 4.68 -28.02
C SER A 353 31.53 4.38 -28.48
N ALA A 354 31.74 4.29 -29.79
CA ALA A 354 33.09 4.23 -30.34
C ALA A 354 33.88 5.49 -29.92
N PRO A 355 35.19 5.36 -29.60
CA PRO A 355 36.01 6.44 -29.07
C PRO A 355 36.15 7.65 -30.00
#